data_AF-A0A3N5MMN3-F1
#
_entry.id   AF-A0A3N5MMN3-F1
#
_cell.length_a   1.000
_cell.length_b   1.000
_cell.length_c   1.000
_cell.angle_alpha   90.00
_cell.angle_beta   90.00
_cell.angle_gamma   90.00
#
_symmetry.space_group_name_H-M   'P 1'
#
loop_
_entity.id
_entity.type
_entity.pdbx_description
1 polymer ?
#
loop_
_entity_poly.entity_id
_entity_poly.type
_entity_poly.pdbx_seq_one_letter_code
_entity_poly.pdbx_strand_id
1 'polypeptide(L)'
;MTRKVWSVLGLLCLITTASAMGSTNFDLRWNVIGGGGGALSSASYKMGSTVGQITGFSTSTNYQLQAGFWVSDNCGSLPVVPLPGYISMPTDPDGDCIYEDLNGNGRLDFADVVLYFNQVTWIAANEPVSAFDLNANGRIDFADIVALFNEI
;
A
#
# COMPACT_ATOMS: atom_id res chain seq x y z
N MET A 1 45.51 -43.16 32.76
CA MET A 1 44.13 -42.75 32.39
C MET A 1 43.92 -41.36 32.99
N THR A 2 43.84 -40.24 32.26
CA THR A 2 42.58 -39.69 31.71
C THR A 2 42.78 -38.45 30.81
N ARG A 3 43.98 -38.15 30.29
CA ARG A 3 44.23 -36.86 29.58
C ARG A 3 43.96 -36.84 28.06
N LYS A 4 43.51 -37.93 27.45
CA LYS A 4 43.27 -37.99 25.98
C LYS A 4 41.82 -37.72 25.54
N VAL A 5 40.87 -37.61 26.47
CA VAL A 5 39.44 -37.45 26.12
C VAL A 5 39.10 -36.01 25.73
N TRP A 6 39.79 -35.01 26.30
CA TRP A 6 39.48 -33.60 26.08
C TRP A 6 39.89 -33.08 24.70
N SER A 7 40.86 -33.71 24.04
CA SER A 7 41.26 -33.33 22.68
C SER A 7 40.27 -33.79 21.61
N VAL A 8 39.52 -34.87 21.85
CA VAL A 8 38.52 -35.38 20.90
C VAL A 8 37.24 -34.53 20.95
N LEU A 9 36.86 -34.05 22.14
CA LEU A 9 35.68 -33.19 22.30
C LEU A 9 35.87 -31.80 21.67
N GLY A 10 37.08 -31.23 21.77
CA GLY A 10 37.40 -29.93 21.16
C GLY A 10 37.41 -29.95 19.62
N LEU A 11 37.79 -31.08 19.02
CA LEU A 11 37.78 -31.24 17.56
C LEU A 11 36.36 -31.45 17.00
N LEU A 12 35.44 -31.96 17.82
CA LEU A 12 34.06 -32.25 17.41
C LEU A 12 33.18 -30.98 17.32
N CYS A 13 33.55 -29.89 18.01
CA CYS A 13 32.80 -28.63 18.03
C CYS A 13 33.11 -27.64 16.90
N LEU A 14 34.12 -27.92 16.05
CA LEU A 14 34.54 -27.01 14.97
C LEU A 14 33.89 -27.30 13.61
N ILE A 15 32.89 -28.20 13.55
CA ILE A 15 32.32 -28.70 12.29
C ILE A 15 30.86 -28.23 12.06
N THR A 16 30.33 -27.30 12.86
CA THR A 16 28.92 -26.87 12.74
C THR A 16 28.66 -25.76 11.72
N THR A 17 29.54 -25.55 10.73
CA THR A 17 29.14 -24.79 9.54
C THR A 17 28.23 -25.68 8.71
N ALA A 18 26.92 -25.47 8.80
CA ALA A 18 25.95 -26.14 7.93
C ALA A 18 26.26 -25.79 6.47
N SER A 19 26.92 -26.69 5.74
CA SER A 19 27.06 -26.60 4.29
C SER A 19 25.73 -27.00 3.64
N ALA A 20 25.25 -26.24 2.67
CA ALA A 20 24.10 -26.64 1.86
C ALA A 20 24.38 -28.01 1.22
N MET A 21 23.44 -28.95 1.38
CA MET A 21 23.60 -30.33 0.92
C MET A 21 23.46 -30.39 -0.61
N GLY A 22 24.56 -30.71 -1.31
CA GLY A 22 24.60 -30.89 -2.75
C GLY A 22 25.32 -32.18 -3.15
N SER A 23 24.75 -32.92 -4.11
CA SER A 23 25.29 -34.12 -4.74
C SER A 23 25.26 -33.94 -6.26
N THR A 24 25.95 -34.82 -7.00
CA THR A 24 25.93 -34.83 -8.47
C THR A 24 24.52 -34.94 -9.06
N ASN A 25 23.57 -35.50 -8.30
CA ASN A 25 22.19 -35.73 -8.75
C ASN A 25 21.16 -34.79 -8.08
N PHE A 26 21.50 -34.16 -6.96
CA PHE A 26 20.59 -33.31 -6.19
C PHE A 26 21.37 -32.17 -5.54
N ASP A 27 21.16 -30.95 -6.02
CA ASP A 27 21.74 -29.74 -5.45
C ASP A 27 20.62 -28.91 -4.81
N LEU A 28 20.51 -28.93 -3.48
CA LEU A 28 19.62 -28.02 -2.75
C LEU A 28 20.34 -26.67 -2.60
N ARG A 29 20.58 -26.01 -3.74
CA ARG A 29 20.91 -24.58 -3.72
C ARG A 29 19.73 -23.85 -3.13
N TRP A 30 19.99 -22.91 -2.23
CA TRP A 30 19.03 -21.87 -1.87
C TRP A 30 18.70 -21.05 -3.12
N ASN A 31 17.84 -21.57 -3.99
CA ASN A 31 17.19 -20.80 -5.05
C ASN A 31 16.09 -19.98 -4.37
N VAL A 32 16.49 -18.97 -3.59
CA VAL A 32 15.58 -17.86 -3.34
C VAL A 32 15.40 -17.18 -4.68
N ILE A 33 14.23 -17.32 -5.28
CA ILE A 33 13.79 -16.44 -6.36
C ILE A 33 13.51 -15.09 -5.69
N GLY A 34 14.57 -14.33 -5.43
CA GLY A 34 14.48 -12.98 -4.90
C GLY A 34 14.07 -12.04 -6.02
N GLY A 35 12.80 -11.65 -6.06
CA GLY A 35 12.29 -10.70 -7.05
C GLY A 35 11.58 -11.33 -8.25
N GLY A 36 10.97 -12.51 -8.10
CA GLY A 36 10.16 -13.13 -9.14
C GLY A 36 8.86 -12.37 -9.36
N GLY A 37 8.85 -11.34 -10.19
CA GLY A 37 7.63 -10.64 -10.58
C GLY A 37 7.83 -9.86 -11.86
N GLY A 38 6.76 -9.65 -12.63
CA GLY A 38 6.85 -8.95 -13.91
C GLY A 38 5.50 -8.71 -14.56
N ALA A 39 5.44 -7.74 -15.46
CA ALA A 39 4.27 -7.43 -16.27
C ALA A 39 4.29 -8.22 -17.59
N LEU A 40 3.18 -8.88 -17.89
CA LEU A 40 2.83 -9.42 -19.20
C LEU A 40 1.77 -8.50 -19.80
N SER A 41 2.01 -7.97 -20.99
CA SER A 41 1.07 -7.08 -21.67
C SER A 41 0.72 -7.60 -23.07
N SER A 42 -0.55 -7.52 -23.41
CA SER A 42 -1.09 -7.59 -24.76
C SER A 42 -1.76 -6.26 -25.11
N ALA A 43 -2.23 -6.11 -26.35
CA ALA A 43 -2.96 -4.91 -26.78
C ALA A 43 -4.25 -4.66 -25.98
N SER A 44 -4.80 -5.69 -25.32
CA SER A 44 -6.09 -5.61 -24.62
C SER A 44 -6.02 -5.90 -23.13
N TYR A 45 -4.90 -6.44 -22.63
CA TYR A 45 -4.77 -6.87 -21.23
C TYR A 45 -3.35 -6.69 -20.73
N LYS A 46 -3.23 -6.18 -19.50
CA LYS A 46 -1.98 -6.25 -18.72
C LYS A 46 -2.24 -7.15 -17.52
N MET A 47 -1.39 -8.17 -17.35
CA MET A 47 -1.41 -9.08 -16.21
C MET A 47 -0.03 -9.06 -15.59
N GLY A 48 0.06 -8.98 -14.26
CA GLY A 48 1.34 -9.04 -13.58
C GLY A 48 1.25 -10.00 -12.44
N SER A 49 2.34 -10.69 -12.19
CA SER A 49 2.43 -11.70 -11.16
C SER A 49 3.60 -11.38 -10.23
N THR A 50 3.49 -11.88 -9.00
CA THR A 50 4.59 -11.99 -8.06
C THR A 50 4.73 -13.45 -7.63
N VAL A 51 5.95 -13.87 -7.34
CA VAL A 51 6.36 -15.20 -6.91
C VAL A 51 7.31 -14.99 -5.74
N GLY A 52 6.94 -15.50 -4.57
CA GLY A 52 7.79 -15.47 -3.39
C GLY A 52 7.84 -14.14 -2.61
N GLN A 53 6.95 -13.18 -2.89
CA GLN A 53 6.76 -11.98 -2.06
C GLN A 53 5.46 -12.03 -1.25
N ILE A 54 5.46 -11.39 -0.08
CA ILE A 54 4.23 -11.01 0.62
C ILE A 54 3.52 -9.99 -0.29
N THR A 55 2.29 -10.31 -0.66
CA THR A 55 1.42 -9.44 -1.45
C THR A 55 0.27 -8.95 -0.57
N GLY A 56 -0.07 -7.66 -0.68
CA GLY A 56 -1.25 -7.09 -0.04
C GLY A 56 -1.00 -5.82 0.75
N PHE A 57 -2.07 -5.38 1.40
CA PHE A 57 -2.18 -4.14 2.17
C PHE A 57 -2.18 -4.45 3.66
N SER A 58 -1.37 -3.72 4.41
CA SER A 58 -1.45 -3.70 5.87
C SER A 58 -1.48 -2.25 6.32
N THR A 59 -2.48 -1.89 7.11
CA THR A 59 -2.66 -0.53 7.62
C THR A 59 -2.53 -0.51 9.13
N SER A 60 -2.03 0.62 9.63
CA SER A 60 -1.99 1.06 11.01
C SER A 60 -2.44 2.52 11.05
N THR A 61 -2.71 3.06 12.23
CA THR A 61 -3.10 4.47 12.41
C THR A 61 -2.12 5.46 11.77
N ASN A 62 -0.85 5.09 11.60
CA ASN A 62 0.20 5.98 11.09
C ASN A 62 0.95 5.44 9.86
N TYR A 63 0.74 4.18 9.49
CA TYR A 63 1.56 3.53 8.46
C TYR A 63 0.71 2.64 7.58
N GLN A 64 0.99 2.68 6.29
CA GLN A 64 0.50 1.71 5.33
C GLN A 64 1.71 0.97 4.76
N LEU A 65 1.71 -0.36 4.88
CA LEU A 65 2.65 -1.24 4.21
C LEU A 65 1.95 -1.84 3.01
N GLN A 66 2.50 -1.53 1.84
CA GLN A 66 1.99 -2.01 0.58
C GLN A 66 3.10 -2.82 -0.07
N ALA A 67 2.88 -4.13 -0.20
CA ALA A 67 3.89 -5.07 -0.65
C ALA A 67 3.42 -5.80 -1.91
N GLY A 68 4.30 -5.87 -2.91
CA GLY A 68 4.05 -6.53 -4.20
C GLY A 68 4.29 -5.62 -5.41
N PHE A 69 4.28 -6.21 -6.61
CA PHE A 69 4.45 -5.51 -7.91
C PHE A 69 3.23 -4.64 -8.29
N TRP A 70 2.07 -4.91 -7.68
CA TRP A 70 0.82 -4.15 -7.84
C TRP A 70 0.48 -3.44 -6.54
N VAL A 71 1.34 -2.50 -6.14
CA VAL A 71 0.88 -1.38 -5.35
C VAL A 71 -0.12 -0.62 -6.22
N SER A 72 -1.39 -1.02 -6.12
CA SER A 72 -2.53 -0.37 -6.76
C SER A 72 -3.24 0.51 -5.74
N ASP A 73 -2.48 1.31 -4.98
CA ASP A 73 -3.04 2.57 -4.52
C ASP A 73 -2.77 3.51 -5.69
N ASN A 74 -3.70 3.54 -6.66
CA ASN A 74 -3.61 4.53 -7.73
C ASN A 74 -3.62 5.95 -7.12
N CYS A 75 -4.19 6.09 -5.92
CA CYS A 75 -4.15 7.27 -5.08
C CYS A 75 -3.03 7.09 -4.05
N GLY A 76 -1.78 7.33 -4.42
CA GLY A 76 -0.66 7.13 -3.51
C GLY A 76 -0.93 7.82 -2.16
N SER A 77 -1.06 7.05 -1.07
CA SER A 77 -1.33 7.44 0.32
C SER A 77 -1.25 8.95 0.56
N LEU A 78 -2.33 9.67 0.20
CA LEU A 78 -2.40 11.10 0.41
C LEU A 78 -2.65 11.31 1.91
N PRO A 79 -1.89 12.18 2.59
CA PRO A 79 -2.07 12.43 4.01
C PRO A 79 -3.32 13.30 4.22
N VAL A 80 -4.48 12.68 4.05
CA VAL A 80 -5.80 13.27 4.28
C VAL A 80 -6.10 13.27 5.77
N VAL A 81 -6.78 14.30 6.27
CA VAL A 81 -7.19 14.38 7.68
C VAL A 81 -8.72 14.45 7.83
N PRO A 82 -9.28 14.11 9.00
CA PRO A 82 -10.71 14.31 9.24
C PRO A 82 -11.10 15.78 9.19
N LEU A 83 -12.24 16.08 8.56
CA LEU A 83 -12.78 17.43 8.50
C LEU A 83 -13.22 17.93 9.90
N PRO A 84 -13.24 19.25 10.13
CA PRO A 84 -13.66 19.82 11.42
C PRO A 84 -15.04 19.33 11.86
N GLY A 85 -15.11 18.72 13.04
CA GLY A 85 -16.35 18.16 13.59
C GLY A 85 -16.60 16.70 13.23
N TYR A 86 -15.74 16.08 12.41
CA TYR A 86 -15.79 14.67 12.05
C TYR A 86 -14.58 13.92 12.61
N ILE A 87 -14.77 12.63 12.87
CA ILE A 87 -13.71 11.71 13.35
C ILE A 87 -13.29 10.71 12.29
N SER A 88 -14.17 10.44 11.33
CA SER A 88 -13.89 9.57 10.19
C SER A 88 -13.03 10.33 9.19
N MET A 89 -12.08 9.62 8.58
CA MET A 89 -11.32 10.16 7.46
C MET A 89 -12.22 10.14 6.21
N PRO A 90 -12.06 11.13 5.31
CA PRO A 90 -12.63 11.05 3.97
C PRO A 90 -12.23 9.73 3.29
N THR A 91 -13.11 9.20 2.46
CA THR A 91 -12.88 7.99 1.68
C THR A 91 -13.21 8.18 0.21
N ASP A 92 -12.67 7.28 -0.61
CA ASP A 92 -12.83 7.18 -2.06
C ASP A 92 -13.61 5.89 -2.38
N PRO A 93 -14.97 5.95 -2.39
CA PRO A 93 -15.83 4.83 -2.76
C PRO A 93 -15.58 4.21 -4.14
N ASP A 94 -15.22 4.98 -5.16
CA ASP A 94 -15.14 4.52 -6.56
C ASP A 94 -13.72 4.14 -7.04
N GLY A 95 -12.71 4.53 -6.26
CA GLY A 95 -11.30 4.18 -6.41
C GLY A 95 -10.55 5.03 -7.44
N ASP A 96 -11.06 6.20 -7.81
CA ASP A 96 -10.48 7.05 -8.84
C ASP A 96 -9.41 8.03 -8.34
N CYS A 97 -9.11 8.01 -7.03
CA CYS A 97 -8.13 8.82 -6.31
C CYS A 97 -8.61 10.20 -5.85
N ILE A 98 -9.87 10.52 -6.07
CA ILE A 98 -10.54 11.69 -5.52
C ILE A 98 -11.30 11.23 -4.27
N TYR A 99 -11.47 12.13 -3.30
CA TYR A 99 -12.14 11.82 -2.04
C TYR A 99 -13.49 12.53 -2.01
N GLU A 100 -14.53 11.80 -2.41
CA GLU A 100 -15.90 12.27 -2.56
C GLU A 100 -16.77 12.01 -1.31
N ASP A 101 -16.46 10.98 -0.51
CA ASP A 101 -17.11 10.72 0.79
C ASP A 101 -16.36 11.43 1.91
N LEU A 102 -16.71 12.70 2.13
CA LEU A 102 -16.06 13.58 3.10
C LEU A 102 -16.36 13.22 4.55
N ASN A 103 -17.53 12.63 4.81
CA ASN A 103 -17.95 12.27 6.15
C ASN A 103 -17.55 10.84 6.56
N GLY A 104 -17.03 10.05 5.61
CA GLY A 104 -16.50 8.71 5.79
C GLY A 104 -17.56 7.68 6.16
N ASN A 105 -18.78 7.80 5.62
CA ASN A 105 -19.87 6.84 5.87
C ASN A 105 -19.91 5.66 4.89
N GLY A 106 -18.96 5.63 3.94
CA GLY A 106 -18.82 4.66 2.86
C GLY A 106 -19.69 4.95 1.64
N ARG A 107 -20.19 6.18 1.46
CA ARG A 107 -21.07 6.57 0.35
C ARG A 107 -20.87 8.03 -0.03
N LEU A 108 -20.92 8.31 -1.33
CA LEU A 108 -21.15 9.65 -1.85
C LEU A 108 -22.63 10.01 -1.72
N ASP A 109 -22.96 11.03 -0.92
CA ASP A 109 -24.33 11.55 -0.83
C ASP A 109 -24.41 13.09 -0.66
N PHE A 110 -25.63 13.61 -0.52
CA PHE A 110 -25.84 15.06 -0.41
C PHE A 110 -25.25 15.68 0.88
N ALA A 111 -25.02 14.89 1.92
CA ALA A 111 -24.35 15.37 3.12
C ALA A 111 -22.89 15.74 2.83
N ASP A 112 -22.23 15.04 1.91
CA ASP A 112 -20.87 15.36 1.46
C ASP A 112 -20.83 16.68 0.70
N VAL A 113 -21.78 16.94 -0.20
CA VAL A 113 -21.89 18.23 -0.92
C VAL A 113 -22.05 19.40 0.05
N VAL A 114 -22.93 19.25 1.04
CA VAL A 114 -23.15 20.28 2.08
C VAL A 114 -21.90 20.45 2.94
N LEU A 115 -21.21 19.36 3.28
CA LEU A 115 -19.98 19.39 4.07
C LEU A 115 -18.84 20.08 3.30
N TYR A 116 -18.64 19.74 2.03
CA TYR A 116 -17.67 20.37 1.15
C TYR A 116 -17.93 21.88 1.10
N PHE A 117 -19.18 22.28 0.84
CA PHE A 117 -19.55 23.70 0.79
C PHE A 117 -19.23 24.45 2.08
N ASN A 118 -19.51 23.85 3.24
CA ASN A 118 -19.24 24.48 4.53
C ASN A 118 -17.75 24.53 4.90
N GLN A 119 -16.94 23.61 4.37
CA GLN A 119 -15.53 23.43 4.75
C GLN A 119 -14.52 23.73 3.63
N VAL A 120 -14.94 24.18 2.44
CA VAL A 120 -14.06 24.39 1.27
C VAL A 120 -12.83 25.25 1.59
N THR A 121 -12.98 26.28 2.42
CA THR A 121 -11.86 27.15 2.84
C THR A 121 -10.87 26.43 3.75
N TRP A 122 -11.36 25.51 4.58
CA TRP A 122 -10.54 24.69 5.44
C TRP A 122 -9.85 23.56 4.65
N ILE A 123 -10.59 22.87 3.78
CA ILE A 123 -10.07 21.82 2.89
C ILE A 123 -8.94 22.40 2.04
N ALA A 124 -9.16 23.53 1.36
CA ALA A 124 -8.14 24.20 0.56
C ALA A 124 -6.86 24.58 1.33
N ALA A 125 -6.92 24.72 2.65
CA ALA A 125 -5.80 25.12 3.49
C ALA A 125 -5.10 23.95 4.21
N ASN A 126 -5.78 22.82 4.42
CA ASN A 126 -5.29 21.71 5.25
C ASN A 126 -5.20 20.38 4.51
N GLU A 127 -5.87 20.25 3.38
CA GLU A 127 -5.93 19.01 2.61
C GLU A 127 -5.10 19.10 1.31
N PRO A 128 -4.64 17.96 0.78
CA PRO A 128 -3.93 17.92 -0.49
C PRO A 128 -4.89 18.21 -1.65
N VAL A 129 -4.52 19.17 -2.50
CA VAL A 129 -5.31 19.56 -3.68
C VAL A 129 -5.65 18.36 -4.57
N SER A 130 -4.70 17.46 -4.80
CA SER A 130 -4.89 16.28 -5.64
C SER A 130 -5.96 15.30 -5.16
N ALA A 131 -6.36 15.35 -3.87
CA ALA A 131 -7.43 14.51 -3.32
C ALA A 131 -8.81 15.14 -3.48
N PHE A 132 -8.91 16.46 -3.63
CA PHE A 132 -10.18 17.19 -3.54
C PHE A 132 -10.45 18.10 -4.75
N ASP A 133 -9.59 18.08 -5.77
CA ASP A 133 -9.77 18.80 -7.04
C ASP A 133 -10.57 17.93 -8.03
N LEU A 134 -11.88 17.86 -7.80
CA LEU A 134 -12.80 16.99 -8.55
C LEU A 134 -12.90 17.35 -10.04
N ASN A 135 -12.65 18.60 -10.39
CA ASN A 135 -12.69 19.04 -11.80
C ASN A 135 -11.30 19.10 -12.47
N ALA A 136 -10.25 18.73 -11.73
CA ALA A 136 -8.85 18.70 -12.18
C ALA A 136 -8.32 20.06 -12.72
N ASN A 137 -8.74 21.19 -12.14
CA ASN A 137 -8.26 22.53 -12.50
C ASN A 137 -7.00 22.97 -11.73
N GLY A 138 -6.53 22.15 -10.80
CA GLY A 138 -5.37 22.37 -9.95
C GLY A 138 -5.65 23.21 -8.70
N ARG A 139 -6.92 23.37 -8.30
CA ARG A 139 -7.34 24.17 -7.14
C ARG A 139 -8.56 23.54 -6.48
N ILE A 140 -8.75 23.86 -5.21
CA ILE A 140 -9.96 23.54 -4.45
C ILE A 140 -10.82 24.80 -4.41
N ASP A 141 -11.95 24.79 -5.13
CA ASP A 141 -12.90 25.88 -5.21
C ASP A 141 -14.35 25.42 -5.43
N PHE A 142 -15.23 26.35 -5.82
CA PHE A 142 -16.64 26.06 -6.00
C PHE A 142 -16.93 25.12 -7.19
N ALA A 143 -16.07 25.08 -8.20
CA ALA A 143 -16.24 24.20 -9.33
C ALA A 143 -16.10 22.72 -8.93
N ASP A 144 -15.35 22.42 -7.86
CA ASP A 144 -15.23 21.07 -7.30
C ASP A 144 -16.52 20.61 -6.66
N ILE A 145 -17.22 21.51 -5.96
CA ILE A 145 -18.54 21.21 -5.36
C ILE A 145 -19.57 20.89 -6.45
N VAL A 146 -19.50 21.60 -7.58
CA VAL A 146 -20.38 21.34 -8.73
C VAL A 146 -20.04 19.99 -9.37
N ALA A 147 -18.76 19.65 -9.47
CA ALA A 147 -18.33 18.34 -9.97
C ALA A 147 -18.84 17.22 -9.06
N LEU A 148 -18.65 17.34 -7.73
CA LEU A 148 -19.14 16.41 -6.72
C LEU A 148 -20.67 16.21 -6.83
N PHE A 149 -21.42 17.30 -7.00
CA PHE A 149 -22.87 17.22 -7.13
C PHE A 149 -23.32 16.46 -8.39
N ASN A 150 -22.56 16.52 -9.49
CA ASN A 150 -22.90 15.83 -10.74
C ASN A 150 -22.60 14.33 -10.70
N GLU A 151 -21.91 13.87 -9.66
CA GLU A 151 -21.46 12.49 -9.50
C GLU A 151 -22.44 11.64 -8.67
N ILE A 152 -23.33 12.28 -7.90
CA ILE A 152 -24.44 11.65 -7.15
C ILE A 152 -25.50 11.09 -8.11
#